data_AF-A0A8S9S819-F1
#
_entry.id   AF-A0A8S9S819-F1
#
_cell.length_a   1.000
_cell.length_b   1.000
_cell.length_c   1.000
_cell.angle_alpha   90.00
_cell.angle_beta   90.00
_cell.angle_gamma   90.00
#
_symmetry.space_group_name_H-M   'P 1'
#
loop_
_entity.id
_entity.type
_entity.pdbx_description
1 polymer ?
#
loop_
_entity_poly.entity_id
_entity_poly.type
_entity_poly.pdbx_seq_one_letter_code
_entity_poly.pdbx_strand_id
1 'polypeptide(L)'
;MAGRYDRNPFDEGDEVNPFANPGSVPAASSSRLSPLPPEPAGFGYGRTVDVPLDRPGSGAQDLKKKEKELQAKEAELKRREQDLKRKEDAAARAGIVIEVKNWPPLFPLIHHDIANEIPIRLQRLQYIAFSTYLGLVLALFWNVIAVTTAWIKGEGVTIWLLALIYFISGVPGGYVLWYRPLYRAFRNDSALSFGWFFLFYMLHIAFCVFAAVAPPVVFKGKSLAGILPALDMLSSQALVGIFYFIGFAFFCLESVVSIWVIQQVYMYFRGSGKADVMKRDAARGAMRAAV
;
A
#
# COMPACT_ATOMS: atom_id res chain seq x y z
N MET A 1 -29.98 -18.95 59.05
CA MET A 1 -29.02 -19.13 60.16
C MET A 1 -27.89 -19.99 59.59
N ALA A 2 -26.72 -19.41 59.28
CA ALA A 2 -25.53 -19.35 60.15
C ALA A 2 -25.12 -20.75 60.66
N GLY A 3 -23.90 -21.28 60.52
CA GLY A 3 -22.60 -20.77 60.04
C GLY A 3 -21.66 -21.97 59.81
N ARG A 4 -20.60 -21.78 59.01
CA ARG A 4 -19.19 -21.68 59.45
C ARG A 4 -18.56 -23.05 59.81
N TYR A 5 -17.76 -23.59 58.90
CA TYR A 5 -16.65 -24.48 59.24
C TYR A 5 -15.37 -23.64 59.23
N ASP A 6 -14.69 -23.62 60.37
CA ASP A 6 -13.43 -22.91 60.62
C ASP A 6 -12.29 -23.47 59.77
N ARG A 7 -11.54 -22.58 59.11
CA ARG A 7 -10.26 -22.88 58.46
C ARG A 7 -9.14 -22.52 59.44
N ASN A 8 -8.26 -23.49 59.69
CA ASN A 8 -7.18 -23.44 60.67
C ASN A 8 -6.23 -22.26 60.40
N PRO A 9 -5.97 -21.36 61.36
CA PRO A 9 -5.21 -20.12 61.14
C PRO A 9 -3.68 -20.28 61.15
N PHE A 10 -3.17 -21.52 61.09
CA PHE A 10 -1.73 -21.84 61.08
C PHE A 10 -1.30 -22.72 59.90
N ASP A 11 -2.13 -22.87 58.87
CA ASP A 11 -1.75 -23.59 57.64
C ASP A 11 -1.00 -22.62 56.72
N GLU A 12 0.29 -22.41 57.04
CA GLU A 12 1.28 -21.83 56.13
C GLU A 12 1.57 -22.85 55.01
N GLY A 13 0.73 -22.80 53.97
CA GLY A 13 0.85 -23.63 52.76
C GLY A 13 1.40 -22.84 51.58
N ASP A 14 2.65 -23.16 51.26
CA ASP A 14 3.28 -23.17 49.93
C ASP A 14 3.66 -21.83 49.26
N GLU A 15 4.94 -21.50 49.43
CA GLU A 15 5.75 -20.67 48.52
C GLU A 15 5.61 -21.16 47.07
N VAL A 16 4.82 -20.44 46.27
CA VAL A 16 4.75 -20.67 44.82
C VAL A 16 5.92 -20.01 44.10
N ASN A 17 6.91 -20.83 43.76
CA ASN A 17 8.04 -20.48 42.89
C ASN A 17 7.55 -20.09 41.48
N PRO A 18 7.79 -18.85 41.00
CA PRO A 18 7.26 -18.36 39.72
C PRO A 18 7.95 -18.93 38.47
N PHE A 19 8.89 -19.86 38.62
CA PHE A 19 9.68 -20.43 37.50
C PHE A 19 9.41 -21.92 37.24
N ALA A 20 8.44 -22.53 37.91
CA ALA A 20 8.15 -23.95 37.78
C ALA A 20 6.94 -24.23 36.85
N ASN A 21 7.08 -23.98 35.55
CA ASN A 21 6.35 -24.79 34.56
C ASN A 21 7.00 -24.74 33.16
N PRO A 22 7.31 -25.90 32.54
CA PRO A 22 7.80 -25.99 31.17
C PRO A 22 6.63 -26.25 30.22
N GLY A 23 6.28 -25.31 29.35
CA GLY A 23 5.18 -25.53 28.39
C GLY A 23 4.90 -24.38 27.42
N SER A 24 5.42 -24.53 26.20
CA SER A 24 4.92 -24.00 24.92
C SER A 24 4.53 -22.52 24.80
N VAL A 25 5.52 -21.69 24.44
CA VAL A 25 5.31 -20.39 23.76
C VAL A 25 5.04 -20.59 22.26
N PRO A 26 4.15 -19.81 21.63
CA PRO A 26 3.87 -19.90 20.20
C PRO A 26 5.05 -19.40 19.35
N ALA A 27 5.26 -20.04 18.20
CA ALA A 27 6.36 -19.77 17.29
C ALA A 27 6.34 -18.34 16.74
N ALA A 28 7.38 -17.56 17.05
CA ALA A 28 7.64 -16.29 16.39
C ALA A 28 7.92 -16.52 14.91
N SER A 29 7.18 -15.83 14.05
CA SER A 29 7.35 -15.86 12.61
C SER A 29 8.72 -15.30 12.23
N SER A 30 9.44 -16.08 11.43
CA SER A 30 10.76 -15.80 10.86
C SER A 30 10.85 -14.43 10.16
N SER A 31 11.46 -13.43 10.81
CA SER A 31 12.13 -12.33 10.13
C SER A 31 13.63 -12.63 10.06
N ARG A 32 14.02 -13.43 9.06
CA ARG A 32 15.44 -13.62 8.71
C ARG A 32 15.99 -12.31 8.16
N LEU A 33 16.68 -11.54 9.01
CA LEU A 33 17.69 -10.61 8.52
C LEU A 33 18.83 -11.44 7.92
N SER A 34 19.25 -11.13 6.69
CA SER A 34 20.40 -11.78 6.06
C SER A 34 21.65 -11.54 6.92
N PRO A 35 22.41 -12.59 7.29
CA PRO A 35 23.67 -12.42 8.02
C PRO A 35 24.66 -11.64 7.17
N LEU A 36 25.36 -10.68 7.79
CA LEU A 36 26.51 -10.02 7.19
C LEU A 36 27.58 -11.07 6.81
N PRO A 37 28.31 -10.92 5.69
CA PRO A 37 29.39 -11.82 5.35
C PRO A 37 30.48 -11.76 6.43
N PRO A 38 31.05 -12.90 6.85
CA PRO A 38 32.12 -12.92 7.84
C PRO A 38 33.36 -12.23 7.28
N GLU A 39 33.86 -11.25 8.01
CA GLU A 39 35.18 -10.67 7.82
C GLU A 39 36.24 -11.76 8.05
N PRO A 40 37.16 -12.02 7.11
CA PRO A 40 38.20 -13.01 7.33
C PRO A 40 39.19 -12.49 8.37
N ALA A 41 39.14 -13.08 9.56
CA ALA A 41 40.19 -13.00 10.57
C ALA A 41 41.46 -13.65 10.01
N GLY A 42 42.33 -12.85 9.38
CA GLY A 42 43.62 -13.28 8.86
C GLY A 42 44.75 -13.09 9.87
N PHE A 43 44.83 -13.96 10.89
CA PHE A 43 46.10 -14.16 11.62
C PHE A 43 46.94 -15.20 10.87
N GLY A 44 48.22 -14.84 10.68
CA GLY A 44 49.19 -15.42 9.74
C GLY A 44 49.32 -16.93 9.69
N TYR A 45 49.75 -17.44 8.54
CA TYR A 45 51.03 -18.15 8.34
C TYR A 45 51.15 -18.52 6.86
N GLY A 46 52.27 -18.15 6.22
CA GLY A 46 52.68 -18.74 4.94
C GLY A 46 52.11 -18.10 3.66
N ARG A 47 52.58 -16.90 3.31
CA ARG A 47 52.65 -16.49 1.90
C ARG A 47 53.83 -15.55 1.73
N THR A 48 54.85 -16.02 1.01
CA THR A 48 55.95 -15.20 0.50
C THR A 48 55.37 -14.14 -0.43
N VAL A 49 55.11 -12.96 0.11
CA VAL A 49 54.89 -11.75 -0.68
C VAL A 49 56.23 -11.05 -0.68
N ASP A 50 56.88 -11.02 -1.83
CA ASP A 50 58.06 -10.19 -2.08
C ASP A 50 57.68 -8.74 -1.76
N VAL A 51 58.13 -8.26 -0.60
CA VAL A 51 58.11 -6.84 -0.25
C VAL A 51 59.30 -6.21 -0.95
N PRO A 52 59.11 -5.27 -1.91
CA PRO A 52 60.21 -4.42 -2.32
C PRO A 52 60.68 -3.64 -1.09
N LEU A 53 61.91 -3.90 -0.66
CA LEU A 53 62.62 -3.14 0.37
C LEU A 53 62.87 -1.72 -0.15
N ASP A 54 61.87 -0.85 -0.06
CA ASP A 54 62.04 0.58 -0.31
C ASP A 54 62.43 1.33 0.98
N ARG A 55 63.71 1.71 1.02
CA ARG A 55 64.39 2.81 1.74
C ARG A 55 63.82 3.34 3.07
N PRO A 56 64.65 3.45 4.13
CA PRO A 56 64.28 4.14 5.36
C PRO A 56 64.21 5.66 5.10
N GLY A 57 62.98 6.20 4.99
CA GLY A 57 62.76 7.64 4.86
C GLY A 57 61.40 8.06 4.26
N SER A 58 60.69 7.17 3.56
CA SER A 58 59.42 7.50 2.86
C SER A 58 58.16 7.31 3.70
N GLY A 59 58.16 6.40 4.69
CA GLY A 59 56.95 6.07 5.47
C GLY A 59 56.33 7.25 6.23
N ALA A 60 57.14 8.18 6.75
CA ALA A 60 56.63 9.38 7.41
C ALA A 60 55.99 10.38 6.43
N GLN A 61 56.47 10.43 5.19
CA GLN A 61 55.89 11.28 4.15
C GLN A 61 54.60 10.66 3.60
N ASP A 62 54.54 9.34 3.45
CA ASP A 62 53.35 8.61 3.02
C ASP A 62 52.24 8.63 4.08
N LEU A 63 52.59 8.55 5.37
CA LEU A 63 51.65 8.74 6.47
C LEU A 63 51.10 10.18 6.52
N LYS A 64 51.95 11.19 6.36
CA LYS A 64 51.51 12.60 6.26
C LYS A 64 50.65 12.85 5.02
N LYS A 65 50.90 12.15 3.91
CA LYS A 65 50.09 12.25 2.69
C LYS A 65 48.72 11.58 2.89
N LYS A 66 48.68 10.42 3.54
CA LYS A 66 47.43 9.74 3.94
C LYS A 66 46.62 10.57 4.93
N GLU A 67 47.26 11.22 5.90
CA GLU A 67 46.59 12.09 6.87
C GLU A 67 45.93 13.29 6.17
N LYS A 68 46.64 13.92 5.22
CA LYS A 68 46.05 14.99 4.40
C LYS A 68 44.92 14.51 3.49
N GLU A 69 45.02 13.31 2.93
CA GLU A 69 43.95 12.71 2.13
C GLU A 69 42.71 12.37 2.97
N LEU A 70 42.91 11.87 4.20
CA LEU A 70 41.84 11.60 5.15
C LEU A 70 41.14 12.90 5.58
N GLN A 71 41.91 13.94 5.91
CA GLN A 71 41.34 15.25 6.24
C GLN A 71 40.54 15.85 5.07
N ALA A 72 40.99 15.64 3.83
CA ALA A 72 40.25 16.08 2.65
C ALA A 72 38.94 15.29 2.47
N LYS A 73 38.96 13.97 2.68
CA LYS A 73 37.76 13.12 2.61
C LYS A 73 36.77 13.42 3.74
N GLU A 74 37.24 13.68 4.94
CA GLU A 74 36.39 14.12 6.06
C GLU A 74 35.73 15.47 5.78
N ALA A 75 36.46 16.42 5.20
CA ALA A 75 35.90 17.71 4.80
C ALA A 75 34.85 17.56 3.68
N GLU A 76 35.07 16.64 2.73
CA GLU A 76 34.10 16.34 1.68
C GLU A 76 32.85 15.64 2.23
N LEU A 77 33.01 14.65 3.11
CA LEU A 77 31.91 13.97 3.79
C LEU A 77 31.07 14.96 4.59
N LYS A 78 31.71 15.83 5.36
CA LYS A 78 31.02 16.87 6.15
C LYS A 78 30.24 17.84 5.27
N ARG A 79 30.72 18.17 4.07
CA ARG A 79 29.95 18.97 3.09
C ARG A 79 28.73 18.21 2.57
N ARG A 80 28.90 16.93 2.21
CA ARG A 80 27.78 16.08 1.76
C ARG A 80 26.73 15.88 2.85
N GLU A 81 27.14 15.68 4.09
CA GLU A 81 26.25 15.57 5.25
C GLU A 81 25.48 16.87 5.49
N GLN A 82 26.13 18.03 5.36
CA GLN A 82 25.45 19.33 5.49
C GLN A 82 24.45 19.55 4.35
N ASP A 83 24.76 19.13 3.12
CA ASP A 83 23.84 19.23 2.00
C ASP A 83 22.69 18.24 2.09
N LEU A 84 22.93 17.02 2.60
CA LEU A 84 21.88 16.05 2.92
C LEU A 84 20.99 16.57 4.03
N LYS A 85 21.56 17.08 5.12
CA LYS A 85 20.81 17.69 6.22
C LYS A 85 20.00 18.89 5.77
N ARG A 86 20.54 19.74 4.88
CA ARG A 86 19.77 20.85 4.27
C ARG A 86 18.63 20.35 3.40
N LYS A 87 18.83 19.27 2.63
CA LYS A 87 17.78 18.65 1.82
C LYS A 87 16.72 17.95 2.68
N GLU A 88 17.12 17.31 3.77
CA GLU A 88 16.24 16.71 4.78
C GLU A 88 15.46 17.79 5.53
N ASP A 89 16.11 18.86 5.98
CA ASP A 89 15.46 19.99 6.63
C ASP A 89 14.56 20.77 5.65
N ALA A 90 14.91 20.83 4.36
CA ALA A 90 14.05 21.40 3.31
C ALA A 90 12.86 20.48 3.02
N ALA A 91 13.04 19.16 3.04
CA ALA A 91 11.96 18.18 2.90
C ALA A 91 11.01 18.19 4.12
N ALA A 92 11.57 18.31 5.33
CA ALA A 92 10.83 18.46 6.57
C ALA A 92 10.06 19.79 6.63
N ARG A 93 10.70 20.90 6.21
CA ARG A 93 10.03 22.21 6.08
C ARG A 93 9.00 22.26 4.95
N ALA A 94 9.18 21.46 3.90
CA ALA A 94 8.20 21.27 2.83
C ALA A 94 7.03 20.34 3.22
N GLY A 95 7.02 19.81 4.46
CA GLY A 95 5.95 18.93 4.93
C GLY A 95 5.91 17.57 4.23
N ILE A 96 7.01 17.15 3.59
CA ILE A 96 7.15 15.80 3.06
C ILE A 96 7.51 14.90 4.24
N VAL A 97 6.48 14.50 4.99
CA VAL A 97 6.57 13.36 5.91
C VAL A 97 7.01 12.17 5.07
N ILE A 98 8.20 11.64 5.35
CA ILE A 98 8.67 10.38 4.76
C ILE A 98 7.83 9.27 5.41
N GLU A 99 6.64 9.08 4.84
CA GLU A 99 5.70 8.04 5.17
C GLU A 99 6.30 6.68 4.78
N VAL A 100 6.65 5.87 5.79
CA VAL A 100 7.29 4.54 5.62
C VAL A 100 6.38 3.64 4.79
N LYS A 101 6.77 3.32 3.56
CA LYS A 101 6.01 2.42 2.68
C LYS A 101 5.93 1.03 3.34
N ASN A 102 4.71 0.50 3.52
CA ASN A 102 4.45 -0.73 4.29
C ASN A 102 3.53 -1.73 3.56
N TRP A 103 2.98 -1.39 2.39
CA TRP A 103 1.99 -2.23 1.70
C TRP A 103 2.16 -2.24 0.17
N PRO A 104 1.90 -3.37 -0.53
CA PRO A 104 1.65 -4.72 -0.01
C PRO A 104 2.88 -5.34 0.71
N PRO A 105 2.70 -6.33 1.62
CA PRO A 105 3.78 -6.87 2.45
C PRO A 105 4.97 -7.45 1.67
N LEU A 106 4.74 -7.88 0.42
CA LEU A 106 5.77 -8.43 -0.47
C LEU A 106 6.51 -7.34 -1.26
N PHE A 107 5.92 -6.14 -1.42
CA PHE A 107 6.52 -4.99 -2.12
C PHE A 107 6.02 -3.68 -1.49
N PRO A 108 6.71 -3.13 -0.47
CA PRO A 108 6.29 -1.89 0.19
C PRO A 108 6.42 -0.69 -0.77
N LEU A 109 5.35 -0.46 -1.54
CA LEU A 109 5.25 0.64 -2.51
C LEU A 109 4.51 1.83 -1.91
N ILE A 110 3.63 1.58 -0.94
CA ILE A 110 2.63 2.51 -0.42
C ILE A 110 2.68 2.56 1.11
N HIS A 111 2.61 3.75 1.72
CA HIS A 111 2.35 3.92 3.15
C HIS A 111 0.86 3.74 3.42
N HIS A 112 0.55 2.87 4.38
CA HIS A 112 -0.83 2.52 4.73
C HIS A 112 -0.90 2.27 6.23
N ASP A 113 -1.19 3.33 6.99
CA ASP A 113 -1.38 3.25 8.44
C ASP A 113 -2.68 3.95 8.85
N ILE A 114 -3.81 3.32 8.50
CA ILE A 114 -5.16 3.82 8.81
C ILE A 114 -5.37 3.98 10.32
N ALA A 115 -4.75 3.11 11.14
CA ALA A 115 -4.96 3.06 12.58
C ALA A 115 -4.36 4.28 13.30
N ASN A 116 -3.21 4.77 12.84
CA ASN A 116 -2.50 5.89 13.47
C ASN A 116 -2.78 7.24 12.80
N GLU A 117 -3.05 7.28 11.49
CA GLU A 117 -3.15 8.55 10.76
C GLU A 117 -4.57 9.09 10.56
N ILE A 118 -5.61 8.27 10.76
CA ILE A 118 -6.99 8.65 10.53
C ILE A 118 -7.76 8.69 11.86
N PRO A 119 -8.57 9.74 12.12
CA PRO A 119 -9.40 9.80 13.33
C PRO A 119 -10.30 8.56 13.48
N ILE A 120 -10.39 8.00 14.70
CA ILE A 120 -11.11 6.74 15.00
C ILE A 120 -12.52 6.64 14.39
N ARG A 121 -13.24 7.77 14.32
CA ARG A 121 -14.59 7.87 13.75
C ARG A 121 -14.63 7.58 12.23
N LEU A 122 -13.57 7.93 11.52
CA LEU A 122 -13.45 7.81 10.06
C LEU A 122 -12.72 6.54 9.62
N GLN A 123 -12.01 5.87 10.51
CA GLN A 123 -11.25 4.65 10.20
C GLN A 123 -12.13 3.57 9.58
N ARG A 124 -13.32 3.31 10.15
CA ARG A 124 -14.25 2.32 9.57
C ARG A 124 -14.63 2.65 8.13
N LEU A 125 -14.88 3.92 7.83
CA LEU A 125 -15.21 4.36 6.48
C LEU A 125 -14.00 4.21 5.54
N GLN A 126 -12.80 4.58 5.99
CA GLN A 126 -11.58 4.38 5.20
C GLN A 126 -11.28 2.90 4.95
N TYR A 127 -11.47 2.01 5.93
CA TYR A 127 -11.29 0.57 5.74
C TYR A 127 -12.26 0.00 4.70
N ILE A 128 -13.52 0.43 4.72
CA ILE A 128 -14.49 -0.01 3.70
C ILE A 128 -14.13 0.59 2.34
N ALA A 129 -13.72 1.86 2.26
CA ALA A 129 -13.22 2.44 1.02
C ALA A 129 -11.97 1.72 0.48
N PHE A 130 -11.06 1.32 1.37
CA PHE A 130 -9.92 0.47 1.00
C PHE A 130 -10.38 -0.90 0.52
N SER A 131 -11.43 -1.48 1.12
CA SER A 131 -12.01 -2.73 0.65
C SER A 131 -12.56 -2.63 -0.78
N THR A 132 -13.13 -1.49 -1.19
CA THR A 132 -13.53 -1.26 -2.60
C THR A 132 -12.33 -1.19 -3.54
N TYR A 133 -11.18 -0.71 -3.06
CA TYR A 133 -9.96 -0.72 -3.88
C TYR A 133 -9.46 -2.15 -4.08
N LEU A 134 -9.46 -2.96 -3.02
CA LEU A 134 -9.14 -4.39 -3.11
C LEU A 134 -10.20 -5.16 -3.94
N GLY A 135 -11.46 -4.77 -3.84
CA GLY A 135 -12.55 -5.32 -4.64
C GLY A 135 -12.37 -5.05 -6.13
N LEU A 136 -11.96 -3.83 -6.52
CA LEU A 136 -11.55 -3.52 -7.89
C LEU A 136 -10.38 -4.38 -8.37
N VAL A 137 -9.33 -4.55 -7.55
CA VAL A 137 -8.18 -5.42 -7.87
C VAL A 137 -8.64 -6.86 -8.10
N LEU A 138 -9.47 -7.39 -7.19
CA LEU A 138 -10.01 -8.75 -7.27
C LEU A 138 -10.88 -8.94 -8.52
N ALA A 139 -11.79 -7.99 -8.79
CA ALA A 139 -12.70 -8.05 -9.94
C ALA A 139 -11.91 -8.01 -11.26
N LEU A 140 -10.93 -7.12 -11.39
CA LEU A 140 -10.09 -7.02 -12.59
C LEU A 140 -9.15 -8.22 -12.73
N PHE A 141 -8.61 -8.75 -11.63
CA PHE A 141 -7.80 -9.97 -11.65
C PHE A 141 -8.62 -11.17 -12.14
N TRP A 142 -9.82 -11.34 -11.58
CA TRP A 142 -10.74 -12.37 -12.03
C TRP A 142 -11.16 -12.17 -13.48
N ASN A 143 -11.35 -10.92 -13.91
CA ASN A 143 -11.62 -10.59 -15.30
C ASN A 143 -10.51 -11.08 -16.24
N VAL A 144 -9.23 -10.89 -15.86
CA VAL A 144 -8.10 -11.44 -16.63
C VAL A 144 -8.17 -12.97 -16.70
N ILE A 145 -8.48 -13.66 -15.61
CA ILE A 145 -8.64 -15.12 -15.59
C ILE A 145 -9.78 -15.55 -16.54
N ALA A 146 -10.96 -14.96 -16.41
CA ALA A 146 -12.12 -15.27 -17.22
C ALA A 146 -11.83 -15.06 -18.72
N VAL A 147 -11.28 -13.91 -19.09
CA VAL A 147 -10.95 -13.61 -20.49
C VAL A 147 -9.79 -14.47 -21.00
N THR A 148 -8.83 -14.85 -20.15
CA THR A 148 -7.78 -15.82 -20.52
C THR A 148 -8.38 -17.18 -20.85
N THR A 149 -9.37 -17.67 -20.09
CA THR A 149 -10.06 -18.92 -20.43
C THR A 149 -10.82 -18.82 -21.74
N ALA A 150 -11.46 -17.69 -22.02
CA ALA A 150 -12.14 -17.43 -23.28
C ALA A 150 -11.16 -17.43 -24.46
N TRP A 151 -10.00 -16.77 -24.30
CA TRP A 151 -8.94 -16.73 -25.32
C TRP A 151 -8.38 -18.12 -25.63
N ILE A 152 -8.07 -18.93 -24.60
CA ILE A 152 -7.61 -20.32 -24.77
C ILE A 152 -8.64 -21.17 -25.52
N LYS A 153 -9.93 -20.85 -25.37
CA LYS A 153 -11.04 -21.53 -26.03
C LYS A 153 -11.39 -20.96 -27.41
N GLY A 154 -10.56 -20.07 -27.98
CA GLY A 154 -10.68 -19.60 -29.36
C GLY A 154 -11.26 -18.21 -29.53
N GLU A 155 -11.54 -17.47 -28.45
CA GLU A 155 -11.87 -16.04 -28.56
C GLU A 155 -10.64 -15.20 -28.95
N GLY A 156 -10.86 -13.98 -29.46
CA GLY A 156 -9.79 -13.16 -30.04
C GLY A 156 -8.74 -12.65 -29.05
N VAL A 157 -7.46 -12.60 -29.44
CA VAL A 157 -6.39 -12.04 -28.60
C VAL A 157 -6.63 -10.57 -28.19
N THR A 158 -7.36 -9.81 -29.01
CA THR A 158 -7.70 -8.41 -28.72
C THR A 158 -8.52 -8.26 -27.43
N ILE A 159 -9.46 -9.17 -27.15
CA ILE A 159 -10.26 -9.09 -25.92
C ILE A 159 -9.41 -9.35 -24.68
N TRP A 160 -8.43 -10.25 -24.81
CA TRP A 160 -7.47 -10.59 -23.76
C TRP A 160 -6.51 -9.44 -23.46
N LEU A 161 -5.98 -8.79 -24.49
CA LEU A 161 -5.13 -7.60 -24.33
C LEU A 161 -5.89 -6.46 -23.64
N LEU A 162 -7.17 -6.25 -23.97
CA LEU A 162 -8.00 -5.25 -23.29
C LEU A 162 -8.19 -5.58 -21.80
N ALA A 163 -8.44 -6.84 -21.45
CA ALA A 163 -8.55 -7.26 -20.06
C ALA A 163 -7.25 -6.97 -19.27
N LEU A 164 -6.10 -7.18 -19.89
CA LEU A 164 -4.80 -6.87 -19.29
C LEU A 164 -4.59 -5.36 -19.14
N ILE A 165 -4.97 -4.56 -20.14
CA ILE A 165 -4.93 -3.09 -20.06
C ILE A 165 -5.81 -2.59 -18.91
N TYR A 166 -7.03 -3.11 -18.76
CA TYR A 166 -7.90 -2.76 -17.63
C TYR A 166 -7.26 -3.07 -16.28
N PHE A 167 -6.59 -4.23 -16.15
CA PHE A 167 -5.89 -4.58 -14.92
C PHE A 167 -4.68 -3.66 -14.66
N ILE A 168 -3.79 -3.50 -15.64
CA ILE A 168 -2.55 -2.72 -15.50
C ILE A 168 -2.83 -1.23 -15.29
N SER A 169 -3.86 -0.67 -15.92
CA SER A 169 -4.21 0.75 -15.77
C SER A 169 -5.21 0.99 -14.63
N GLY A 170 -6.19 0.11 -14.44
CA GLY A 170 -7.27 0.28 -13.48
C GLY A 170 -6.80 0.19 -12.03
N VAL A 171 -5.86 -0.71 -11.72
CA VAL A 171 -5.30 -0.85 -10.36
C VAL A 171 -4.52 0.41 -9.93
N PRO A 172 -3.44 0.83 -10.63
CA PRO A 172 -2.73 2.06 -10.26
C PRO A 172 -3.60 3.31 -10.44
N GLY A 173 -4.48 3.32 -11.45
CA GLY A 173 -5.44 4.39 -11.67
C GLY A 173 -6.36 4.57 -10.46
N GLY A 174 -6.99 3.50 -9.96
CA GLY A 174 -7.87 3.58 -8.80
C GLY A 174 -7.14 4.04 -7.54
N TYR A 175 -5.90 3.59 -7.35
CA TYR A 175 -5.07 4.01 -6.22
C TYR A 175 -4.80 5.52 -6.24
N VAL A 176 -4.34 6.05 -7.38
CA VAL A 176 -3.93 7.45 -7.52
C VAL A 176 -5.12 8.39 -7.62
N LEU A 177 -6.18 7.99 -8.33
CA LEU A 177 -7.27 8.88 -8.71
C LEU A 177 -8.31 9.05 -7.62
N TRP A 178 -8.57 8.04 -6.79
CA TRP A 178 -9.62 8.16 -5.77
C TRP A 178 -9.20 7.64 -4.39
N TYR A 179 -8.45 6.54 -4.28
CA TYR A 179 -8.10 6.01 -2.95
C TYR A 179 -7.13 6.93 -2.18
N ARG A 180 -6.01 7.30 -2.81
CA ARG A 180 -5.01 8.20 -2.21
C ARG A 180 -5.58 9.60 -1.93
N PRO A 181 -6.37 10.22 -2.83
CA PRO A 181 -7.08 11.45 -2.54
C PRO A 181 -8.02 11.36 -1.33
N LEU A 182 -8.78 10.25 -1.20
CA LEU A 182 -9.64 10.03 -0.03
C LEU A 182 -8.84 9.90 1.27
N TYR A 183 -7.76 9.11 1.24
CA TYR A 183 -6.85 8.97 2.38
C TYR A 183 -6.31 10.33 2.84
N ARG A 184 -5.82 11.14 1.89
CA ARG A 184 -5.36 12.50 2.16
C ARG A 184 -6.47 13.41 2.67
N ALA A 185 -7.70 13.23 2.18
CA ALA A 185 -8.86 14.02 2.60
C ALA A 185 -9.24 13.75 4.06
N PHE A 186 -9.12 12.51 4.54
CA PHE A 186 -9.36 12.17 5.94
C PHE A 186 -8.19 12.53 6.87
N ARG A 187 -6.95 12.47 6.39
CA ARG A 187 -5.77 12.81 7.20
C ARG A 187 -5.58 14.31 7.37
N ASN A 188 -5.67 15.08 6.29
CA ASN A 188 -5.32 16.51 6.26
C ASN A 188 -6.54 17.45 6.17
N ASP A 189 -7.75 16.92 6.32
CA ASP A 189 -9.03 17.66 6.27
C ASP A 189 -9.28 18.49 4.99
N SER A 190 -8.64 18.13 3.87
CA SER A 190 -8.62 18.90 2.63
C SER A 190 -9.92 18.78 1.81
N ALA A 191 -10.65 19.89 1.63
CA ALA A 191 -11.87 19.95 0.81
C ALA A 191 -11.64 19.65 -0.68
N LEU A 192 -10.52 20.12 -1.26
CA LEU A 192 -10.18 19.82 -2.66
C LEU A 192 -9.93 18.33 -2.89
N SER A 193 -9.36 17.64 -1.90
CA SER A 193 -9.13 16.19 -1.97
C SER A 193 -10.44 15.40 -1.94
N PHE A 194 -11.46 15.88 -1.22
CA PHE A 194 -12.82 15.34 -1.31
C PHE A 194 -13.43 15.55 -2.69
N GLY A 195 -13.32 16.75 -3.28
CA GLY A 195 -13.82 17.02 -4.63
C GLY A 195 -13.21 16.10 -5.69
N TRP A 196 -11.88 15.92 -5.65
CA TRP A 196 -11.17 15.00 -6.54
C TRP A 196 -11.59 13.55 -6.34
N PHE A 197 -11.74 13.10 -5.07
CA PHE A 197 -12.29 11.79 -4.76
C PHE A 197 -13.67 11.58 -5.39
N PHE A 198 -14.62 12.49 -5.17
CA PHE A 198 -15.98 12.33 -5.70
C PHE A 198 -16.01 12.21 -7.23
N LEU A 199 -15.22 13.03 -7.93
CA LEU A 199 -15.16 12.98 -9.40
C LEU A 199 -14.71 11.60 -9.91
N PHE A 200 -13.56 11.11 -9.43
CA PHE A 200 -13.01 9.85 -9.92
C PHE A 200 -13.69 8.61 -9.33
N TYR A 201 -14.25 8.71 -8.13
CA TYR A 201 -15.01 7.61 -7.54
C TYR A 201 -16.37 7.43 -8.22
N MET A 202 -17.00 8.49 -8.71
CA MET A 202 -18.16 8.38 -9.60
C MET A 202 -17.80 7.70 -10.94
N LEU A 203 -16.64 8.00 -11.51
CA LEU A 203 -16.14 7.32 -12.70
C LEU A 203 -15.86 5.83 -12.42
N HIS A 204 -15.32 5.50 -11.25
CA HIS A 204 -15.15 4.11 -10.78
C HIS A 204 -16.49 3.39 -10.69
N ILE A 205 -17.49 3.97 -10.03
CA ILE A 205 -18.85 3.38 -9.94
C ILE A 205 -19.43 3.16 -11.34
N ALA A 206 -19.35 4.18 -12.21
CA ALA A 206 -19.82 4.07 -13.58
C ALA A 206 -19.10 2.96 -14.36
N PHE A 207 -17.79 2.83 -14.19
CA PHE A 207 -17.00 1.74 -14.77
C PHE A 207 -17.44 0.37 -14.24
N CYS A 208 -17.63 0.21 -12.93
CA CYS A 208 -18.07 -1.07 -12.34
C CYS A 208 -19.46 -1.48 -12.82
N VAL A 209 -20.41 -0.53 -12.91
CA VAL A 209 -21.75 -0.80 -13.45
C VAL A 209 -21.67 -1.13 -14.94
N PHE A 210 -20.86 -0.40 -15.71
CA PHE A 210 -20.61 -0.69 -17.13
C PHE A 210 -19.99 -2.07 -17.31
N ALA A 211 -19.03 -2.46 -16.47
CA ALA A 211 -18.38 -3.77 -16.51
C ALA A 211 -19.31 -4.90 -16.09
N ALA A 212 -20.21 -4.67 -15.14
CA ALA A 212 -21.23 -5.64 -14.76
C ALA A 212 -22.20 -5.94 -15.92
N VAL A 213 -22.61 -4.92 -16.67
CA VAL A 213 -23.46 -5.13 -17.85
C VAL A 213 -22.64 -5.68 -19.03
N ALA A 214 -21.45 -5.12 -19.23
CA ALA A 214 -20.55 -5.35 -20.38
C ALA A 214 -21.29 -5.30 -21.73
N PRO A 215 -21.91 -4.15 -22.08
CA PRO A 215 -22.63 -4.03 -23.33
C PRO A 215 -21.68 -4.18 -24.53
N PRO A 216 -22.14 -4.75 -25.67
CA PRO A 216 -21.30 -5.05 -26.83
C PRO A 216 -20.91 -3.82 -27.67
N VAL A 217 -20.76 -2.67 -27.03
CA VAL A 217 -20.44 -1.38 -27.66
C VAL A 217 -18.93 -1.25 -27.89
N VAL A 218 -18.12 -1.77 -26.96
CA VAL A 218 -16.66 -1.66 -27.00
C VAL A 218 -16.07 -3.03 -27.38
N PHE A 219 -15.53 -3.13 -28.61
CA PHE A 219 -14.79 -4.30 -29.12
C PHE A 219 -15.46 -5.66 -28.85
N LYS A 220 -16.69 -5.85 -29.36
CA LYS A 220 -17.50 -7.08 -29.27
C LYS A 220 -18.00 -7.45 -27.85
N GLY A 221 -17.75 -6.65 -26.82
CA GLY A 221 -18.39 -6.81 -25.50
C GLY A 221 -17.87 -7.95 -24.62
N LYS A 222 -16.82 -8.66 -25.04
CA LYS A 222 -16.31 -9.85 -24.33
C LYS A 222 -15.04 -9.61 -23.50
N SER A 223 -14.51 -8.39 -23.48
CA SER A 223 -13.31 -8.07 -22.70
C SER A 223 -13.56 -7.86 -21.20
N LEU A 224 -14.83 -7.75 -20.80
CA LEU A 224 -15.28 -7.63 -19.43
C LEU A 224 -16.21 -8.80 -19.08
N ALA A 225 -15.98 -9.41 -17.92
CA ALA A 225 -16.76 -10.49 -17.36
C ALA A 225 -18.10 -9.98 -16.79
N GLY A 226 -18.94 -9.42 -17.67
CA GLY A 226 -20.29 -8.96 -17.35
C GLY A 226 -21.36 -9.97 -17.73
N ILE A 227 -22.62 -9.64 -17.41
CA ILE A 227 -23.76 -10.54 -17.61
C ILE A 227 -24.04 -10.83 -19.08
N LEU A 228 -23.92 -9.85 -19.97
CA LEU A 228 -24.20 -10.04 -21.40
C LEU A 228 -23.22 -11.03 -22.07
N PRO A 229 -21.89 -10.88 -21.94
CA PRO A 229 -20.95 -11.88 -22.45
C PRO A 229 -21.03 -13.20 -21.67
N ALA A 230 -21.42 -13.21 -20.39
CA ALA A 230 -21.66 -14.46 -19.66
C ALA A 230 -22.77 -15.30 -20.31
N LEU A 231 -23.88 -14.66 -20.68
CA LEU A 231 -25.02 -15.31 -21.34
C LEU A 231 -24.65 -15.80 -22.75
N ASP A 232 -23.93 -14.99 -23.53
CA ASP A 232 -23.43 -15.39 -24.86
C ASP A 232 -22.53 -16.63 -24.77
N MET A 233 -21.56 -16.61 -23.85
CA MET A 233 -20.61 -17.69 -23.64
C MET A 233 -21.21 -18.95 -23.03
N LEU A 234 -22.28 -18.85 -22.23
CA LEU A 234 -22.92 -20.02 -21.63
C LEU A 234 -23.45 -20.99 -22.69
N SER A 235 -23.97 -20.46 -23.80
CA SER A 235 -24.52 -21.26 -24.90
C SER A 235 -23.47 -22.04 -25.68
N SER A 236 -22.27 -21.46 -25.83
CA SER A 236 -21.19 -22.01 -26.65
C SER A 236 -20.19 -22.81 -25.82
N GLN A 237 -19.88 -22.33 -24.62
CA GLN A 237 -18.81 -22.84 -23.76
C GLN A 237 -19.17 -22.63 -22.27
N ALA A 238 -19.89 -23.59 -21.69
CA ALA A 238 -20.43 -23.48 -20.34
C ALA A 238 -19.39 -23.05 -19.28
N LEU A 239 -18.16 -23.58 -19.34
CA LEU A 239 -17.08 -23.21 -18.41
C LEU A 239 -16.73 -21.72 -18.46
N VAL A 240 -16.60 -21.15 -19.66
CA VAL A 240 -16.28 -19.72 -19.85
C VAL A 240 -17.45 -18.87 -19.38
N GLY A 241 -18.69 -19.27 -19.68
CA GLY A 241 -19.89 -18.62 -19.16
C GLY A 241 -19.91 -18.54 -17.63
N ILE A 242 -19.63 -19.65 -16.93
CA ILE A 242 -19.56 -19.69 -15.46
C ILE A 242 -18.50 -18.72 -14.92
N PHE A 243 -17.32 -18.67 -15.53
CA PHE A 243 -16.26 -17.77 -15.10
C PHE A 243 -16.66 -16.30 -15.25
N TYR A 244 -17.41 -15.98 -16.32
CA TYR A 244 -17.95 -14.64 -16.54
C TYR A 244 -19.05 -14.30 -15.53
N PHE A 245 -19.91 -15.25 -15.14
CA PHE A 245 -20.89 -15.02 -14.07
C PHE A 245 -20.26 -14.70 -12.71
N ILE A 246 -19.13 -15.34 -12.39
CA ILE A 246 -18.38 -15.03 -11.16
C ILE A 246 -17.81 -13.60 -11.24
N GLY A 247 -17.25 -13.21 -12.40
CA GLY A 247 -16.80 -11.84 -12.62
C GLY A 247 -17.94 -10.82 -12.50
N PHE A 248 -19.11 -11.14 -13.04
CA PHE A 248 -20.32 -10.33 -12.93
C PHE A 248 -20.71 -10.11 -11.47
N ALA A 249 -20.69 -11.18 -10.66
CA ALA A 249 -20.98 -11.10 -9.23
C ALA A 249 -19.99 -10.17 -8.50
N PHE A 250 -18.70 -10.21 -8.85
CA PHE A 250 -17.71 -9.29 -8.29
C PHE A 250 -17.98 -7.84 -8.68
N PHE A 251 -18.27 -7.54 -9.95
CA PHE A 251 -18.60 -6.17 -10.37
C PHE A 251 -19.90 -5.65 -9.76
N CYS A 252 -20.91 -6.50 -9.56
CA CYS A 252 -22.14 -6.15 -8.86
C CYS A 252 -21.88 -5.83 -7.38
N LEU A 253 -21.16 -6.70 -6.68
CA LEU A 253 -20.82 -6.50 -5.27
C LEU A 253 -20.01 -5.21 -5.10
N GLU A 254 -19.01 -5.01 -5.95
CA GLU A 254 -18.16 -3.81 -5.96
C GLU A 254 -18.96 -2.54 -6.20
N SER A 255 -19.93 -2.56 -7.12
CA SER A 255 -20.82 -1.43 -7.40
C SER A 255 -21.68 -1.08 -6.18
N VAL A 256 -22.26 -2.08 -5.51
CA VAL A 256 -23.12 -1.87 -4.33
C VAL A 256 -22.32 -1.28 -3.17
N VAL A 257 -21.17 -1.86 -2.86
CA VAL A 257 -20.31 -1.35 -1.78
C VAL A 257 -19.80 0.05 -2.11
N SER A 258 -19.42 0.32 -3.37
CA SER A 258 -18.96 1.65 -3.79
C SER A 258 -20.05 2.71 -3.69
N ILE A 259 -21.30 2.39 -4.07
CA ILE A 259 -22.44 3.31 -3.89
C ILE A 259 -22.66 3.60 -2.41
N TRP A 260 -22.55 2.61 -1.54
CA TRP A 260 -22.64 2.84 -0.10
C TRP A 260 -21.51 3.74 0.41
N VAL A 261 -20.27 3.51 0.00
CA VAL A 261 -19.11 4.33 0.40
C VAL A 261 -19.29 5.78 -0.01
N ILE A 262 -19.66 6.05 -1.27
CA ILE A 262 -19.80 7.45 -1.73
C ILE A 262 -20.91 8.18 -0.97
N GLN A 263 -22.00 7.49 -0.62
CA GLN A 263 -23.06 8.05 0.22
C GLN A 263 -22.55 8.43 1.61
N GLN A 264 -21.79 7.53 2.27
CA GLN A 264 -21.23 7.81 3.59
C GLN A 264 -20.22 8.96 3.57
N VAL A 265 -19.33 8.98 2.58
CA VAL A 265 -18.36 10.08 2.42
C VAL A 265 -19.08 11.39 2.12
N TYR A 266 -20.13 11.36 1.29
CA TYR A 266 -20.94 12.54 1.00
C TYR A 266 -21.68 13.07 2.23
N MET A 267 -22.30 12.20 3.03
CA MET A 267 -22.95 12.61 4.29
C MET A 267 -21.95 13.25 5.26
N TYR A 268 -20.76 12.67 5.39
CA TYR A 268 -19.68 13.25 6.19
C TYR A 268 -19.24 14.63 5.65
N PHE A 269 -19.03 14.74 4.34
CA PHE A 269 -18.63 16.00 3.69
C PHE A 269 -19.68 17.10 3.86
N ARG A 270 -20.97 16.77 3.74
CA ARG A 270 -22.07 17.74 3.92
C ARG A 270 -22.25 18.15 5.38
N GLY A 271 -22.14 17.20 6.31
CA GLY A 271 -22.27 17.46 7.74
C GLY A 271 -21.11 18.25 8.37
N SER A 272 -19.96 18.31 7.70
CA SER A 272 -18.76 18.99 8.21
C SER A 272 -18.62 20.45 7.76
N GLY A 273 -19.60 21.03 7.05
CA GLY A 273 -19.56 22.42 6.57
C GLY A 273 -18.52 22.70 5.46
N LYS A 274 -17.76 21.68 5.05
CA LYS A 274 -16.72 21.77 4.01
C LYS A 274 -17.25 22.10 2.64
N ALA A 275 -18.49 21.69 2.35
CA ALA A 275 -19.19 22.05 1.13
C ALA A 275 -19.27 23.57 0.94
N ASP A 276 -19.49 24.33 2.03
CA ASP A 276 -19.61 25.78 1.96
C ASP A 276 -18.26 26.48 1.88
N VAL A 277 -17.22 25.92 2.52
CA VAL A 277 -15.83 26.38 2.35
C VAL A 277 -15.39 26.20 0.90
N MET A 278 -15.64 25.03 0.31
CA MET A 278 -15.25 24.73 -1.06
C MET A 278 -15.96 25.65 -2.08
N LYS A 279 -17.25 25.96 -1.85
CA LYS A 279 -17.98 26.95 -2.67
C LYS A 279 -17.39 28.35 -2.57
N ARG A 280 -17.03 28.79 -1.35
CA ARG A 280 -16.40 30.11 -1.13
C ARG A 280 -15.02 30.20 -1.78
N ASP A 281 -14.22 29.15 -1.67
CA ASP A 281 -12.88 29.12 -2.27
C ASP A 281 -12.93 29.03 -3.80
N ALA A 282 -13.88 28.26 -4.36
CA ALA A 282 -14.12 28.24 -5.80
C ALA A 282 -14.58 29.61 -6.33
N ALA A 283 -15.48 30.29 -5.62
CA ALA A 283 -15.91 31.65 -5.98
C ALA A 283 -14.75 32.66 -5.92
N ARG A 284 -13.88 32.57 -4.90
CA ARG A 284 -12.67 33.39 -4.79
C ARG A 284 -11.65 33.08 -5.88
N GLY A 285 -11.49 31.81 -6.25
CA GLY A 285 -10.61 31.38 -7.34
C GLY A 285 -11.08 31.90 -8.71
N ALA A 286 -12.38 31.79 -9.00
CA ALA A 286 -12.97 32.32 -10.22
C ALA A 286 -12.82 33.85 -10.31
N MET A 287 -13.04 34.58 -9.20
CA MET A 287 -12.81 36.03 -9.15
C MET A 287 -11.35 36.40 -9.40
N ARG A 288 -10.37 35.64 -8.87
CA ARG A 288 -8.94 35.88 -9.12
C ARG A 288 -8.51 35.56 -10.55
N ALA A 289 -9.19 34.65 -11.24
CA ALA A 289 -8.92 34.33 -12.63
C ALA A 289 -9.58 35.30 -13.63
N ALA A 290 -10.50 36.15 -13.14
CA ALA A 290 -11.24 37.11 -13.95
C ALA A 290 -10.69 38.55 -13.86
N VAL A 291 -9.64 38.77 -13.05
CA VAL A 291 -8.87 40.03 -12.93
C VAL A 291 -7.53 39.85 -13.62
#